data_AF-A0A7X6JWM9-F1
#
_entry.id   AF-A0A7X6JWM9-F1
#
_cell.length_a   1.000
_cell.length_b   1.000
_cell.length_c   1.000
_cell.angle_alpha   90.00
_cell.angle_beta   90.00
_cell.angle_gamma   90.00
#
_symmetry.space_group_name_H-M   'P 1'
#
loop_
_entity.id
_entity.type
_entity.pdbx_description
1 polymer ?
#
loop_
_entity_poly.entity_id
_entity_poly.type
_entity_poly.pdbx_seq_one_letter_code
_entity_poly.pdbx_strand_id
1 'polypeptide(L)' 'MKNQTKANDNTSSKGNTWPNSAYLRPAEAAQYTAHSESTLAKLRMRHLRERGPVFIKRGGVVLYRRADLDTWLASFLVE' A
#
# COMPACT_ATOMS: atom_id res chain seq x y z
N MET A 1 -15.05 -16.30 -35.35
CA MET A 1 -14.20 -15.09 -35.31
C MET A 1 -13.31 -15.15 -34.07
N LYS A 2 -11.99 -15.03 -34.22
CA LYS A 2 -11.01 -15.10 -33.12
C LYS A 2 -10.42 -13.72 -32.93
N ASN A 3 -10.90 -12.96 -31.95
CA ASN A 3 -10.35 -11.65 -31.66
C ASN A 3 -9.42 -11.75 -30.45
N GLN A 4 -8.14 -11.93 -30.74
CA GLN A 4 -7.06 -11.57 -29.85
C GLN A 4 -6.99 -10.05 -29.81
N THR A 5 -7.03 -9.46 -28.61
CA THR A 5 -6.52 -8.11 -28.38
C THR A 5 -5.43 -8.22 -27.34
N LYS A 6 -4.18 -8.15 -27.83
CA LYS A 6 -2.98 -7.92 -27.02
C LYS A 6 -2.91 -6.43 -26.67
N ALA A 7 -2.51 -6.12 -25.43
CA ALA A 7 -1.74 -4.94 -25.00
C ALA A 7 -1.95 -4.73 -23.49
N ASN A 8 -0.97 -4.54 -22.61
CA ASN A 8 0.49 -4.45 -22.73
C ASN A 8 1.07 -4.85 -21.36
N ASP A 9 1.91 -5.87 -21.34
CA ASP A 9 2.85 -6.12 -20.27
C ASP A 9 3.91 -5.00 -20.29
N ASN A 10 3.61 -3.88 -19.64
CA ASN A 10 4.62 -2.88 -19.34
C ASN A 10 5.45 -3.42 -18.17
N THR A 11 6.45 -4.22 -18.51
CA THR A 11 7.64 -4.47 -17.70
C THR A 11 8.35 -3.13 -17.48
N SER A 12 7.86 -2.30 -16.56
CA SER A 12 8.47 -1.01 -16.27
C SER A 12 9.68 -1.24 -15.36
N SER A 13 10.85 -1.26 -16.01
CA SER A 13 12.05 -0.54 -15.60
C SER A 13 12.46 -0.61 -14.13
N LYS A 14 13.53 -1.38 -13.89
CA LYS A 14 14.49 -1.18 -12.79
C LYS A 14 14.77 0.32 -12.59
N GLY A 15 14.47 0.82 -11.40
CA GLY A 15 14.68 2.20 -11.00
C GLY A 15 13.50 2.67 -10.16
N ASN A 16 13.64 2.62 -8.84
CA ASN A 16 12.65 3.04 -7.85
C ASN A 16 12.40 4.56 -7.93
N THR A 17 11.83 5.07 -9.03
CA THR A 17 11.27 6.42 -9.07
C THR A 17 9.86 6.30 -8.57
N TRP A 18 9.71 6.21 -7.25
CA TRP A 18 8.41 6.38 -6.64
C TRP A 18 8.01 7.81 -7.04
N PRO A 19 6.90 8.04 -7.76
CA PRO A 19 6.35 9.38 -7.78
C PRO A 19 6.25 9.79 -6.30
N ASN A 20 6.57 11.04 -5.97
CA ASN A 20 6.39 11.58 -4.63
C ASN A 20 4.88 11.68 -4.31
N SER A 21 4.14 10.57 -4.50
CA SER A 21 2.73 10.46 -4.28
C SER A 21 2.55 10.38 -2.78
N ALA A 22 1.87 11.39 -2.24
CA ALA A 22 1.50 11.42 -0.84
C ALA A 22 0.66 10.18 -0.41
N TYR A 23 0.13 9.44 -1.38
CA TYR A 23 -0.72 8.27 -1.20
C TYR A 23 -0.11 7.02 -1.85
N LEU A 24 -0.22 5.90 -1.15
CA LEU A 24 0.27 4.57 -1.53
C LEU A 24 -0.88 3.57 -1.57
N ARG A 25 -0.91 2.71 -2.59
CA ARG A 25 -1.79 1.54 -2.68
C ARG A 25 -1.32 0.44 -1.71
N PRO A 26 -2.15 -0.57 -1.39
CA PRO A 26 -1.77 -1.61 -0.44
C PRO A 26 -0.46 -2.34 -0.78
N ALA A 27 -0.20 -2.61 -2.06
CA ALA A 27 1.06 -3.22 -2.52
C ALA A 27 2.27 -2.31 -2.31
N GLU A 28 2.14 -1.01 -2.55
CA GLU A 28 3.22 -0.03 -2.36
C GLU A 28 3.46 0.23 -0.86
N ALA A 29 2.40 0.32 -0.06
CA ALA A 29 2.49 0.44 1.39
C ALA A 29 3.15 -0.80 2.02
N ALA A 30 2.85 -1.99 1.52
CA ALA A 30 3.49 -3.23 1.93
C ALA A 30 5.01 -3.19 1.70
N GLN A 31 5.44 -2.74 0.52
CA GLN A 31 6.86 -2.53 0.22
C GLN A 31 7.47 -1.46 1.14
N TYR A 32 6.75 -0.36 1.38
CA TYR A 32 7.21 0.74 2.22
C TYR A 32 7.45 0.33 3.68
N THR A 33 6.51 -0.40 4.28
CA THR A 33 6.58 -0.81 5.68
C THR A 33 7.28 -2.17 5.88
N ALA A 34 7.83 -2.77 4.83
CA ALA A 34 8.39 -4.12 4.83
C ALA A 34 7.44 -5.20 5.41
N HIS A 35 6.13 -5.04 5.18
CA HIS A 35 5.11 -6.02 5.58
C HIS A 35 4.44 -6.64 4.36
N SER A 36 3.81 -7.81 4.53
CA SER A 36 2.98 -8.36 3.45
C SER A 36 1.68 -7.57 3.30
N GLU A 37 1.16 -7.49 2.07
CA GLU A 37 -0.15 -6.86 1.82
C GLU A 37 -1.27 -7.53 2.64
N SER A 38 -1.21 -8.86 2.80
CA SER A 38 -2.14 -9.64 3.63
C SER A 38 -2.06 -9.26 5.11
N THR A 39 -0.87 -8.95 5.63
CA THR A 39 -0.70 -8.43 6.99
C THR A 39 -1.40 -7.08 7.13
N LEU A 40 -1.18 -6.16 6.18
CA LEU A 40 -1.87 -4.87 6.16
C LEU A 40 -3.39 -5.03 5.97
N ALA A 41 -3.86 -6.05 5.24
CA ALA A 41 -5.28 -6.39 5.13
C ALA A 41 -5.88 -6.83 6.47
N LYS A 42 -5.17 -7.68 7.22
CA LYS A 42 -5.59 -8.08 8.57
C LYS A 42 -5.64 -6.89 9.52
N LEU A 43 -4.62 -6.02 9.49
CA LEU A 43 -4.58 -4.81 10.31
C LEU A 43 -5.71 -3.81 9.99
N ARG A 44 -6.28 -3.85 8.78
CA ARG A 44 -7.47 -3.05 8.43
C ARG A 44 -8.79 -3.60 8.98
N MET A 45 -8.82 -4.85 9.47
CA MET A 45 -10.03 -5.46 10.00
C MET A 45 -10.51 -4.72 11.25
N ARG A 46 -11.84 -4.67 11.46
CA ARG A 46 -12.48 -3.84 12.50
C ARG A 46 -11.86 -3.99 13.89
N HIS A 47 -11.49 -5.21 14.28
CA HIS A 47 -10.97 -5.54 15.61
C HIS A 47 -9.44 -5.33 15.75
N LEU A 48 -8.71 -5.20 14.64
CA LEU A 48 -7.26 -4.92 14.63
C LEU A 48 -6.92 -3.50 14.19
N ARG A 49 -7.94 -2.71 13.81
CA ARG A 49 -7.76 -1.38 13.23
C ARG A 49 -6.98 -0.42 14.12
N GLU A 50 -7.13 -0.54 15.44
CA GLU A 50 -6.40 0.28 16.42
C GLU A 50 -4.89 0.01 16.43
N ARG A 51 -4.47 -1.18 15.98
CA ARG A 51 -3.05 -1.59 15.92
C ARG A 51 -2.43 -1.39 14.54
N GLY A 52 -3.24 -1.03 13.55
CA GLY A 52 -2.83 -0.88 12.17
C GLY A 52 -2.60 0.58 11.76
N PRO A 53 -1.93 0.81 10.62
CA PRO A 53 -1.78 2.16 10.10
C PRO A 53 -3.12 2.74 9.64
N VAL A 54 -3.24 4.07 9.73
CA VAL A 54 -4.41 4.79 9.23
C VAL A 54 -4.52 4.61 7.73
N PHE A 55 -5.75 4.40 7.25
CA PHE A 55 -6.05 4.20 5.84
C PHE A 55 -7.30 4.96 5.43
N ILE A 56 -7.35 5.32 4.15
CA ILE A 56 -8.50 5.93 3.51
C ILE A 56 -9.20 4.84 2.69
N LYS A 57 -10.52 4.71 2.86
CA LYS A 57 -11.36 3.86 2.02
C LYS A 57 -12.30 4.75 1.20
N ARG A 58 -12.07 4.83 -0.11
CA ARG A 58 -12.87 5.65 -1.03
C ARG A 58 -13.22 4.82 -2.26
N GLY A 59 -14.53 4.65 -2.54
CA GLY A 59 -14.99 3.98 -3.76
C GLY A 59 -14.43 2.56 -3.95
N GLY A 60 -14.34 1.77 -2.89
CA GLY A 60 -13.78 0.40 -2.93
C GLY A 60 -12.25 0.34 -2.94
N VAL A 61 -11.58 1.47 -3.14
CA VAL A 61 -10.12 1.58 -3.11
C VAL A 61 -9.65 1.85 -1.68
N VAL A 62 -8.51 1.25 -1.33
CA VAL A 62 -7.76 1.58 -0.10
C VAL A 62 -6.47 2.33 -0.46
N LEU A 63 -6.23 3.41 0.27
CA LEU A 63 -5.01 4.23 0.17
C LEU A 63 -4.41 4.44 1.56
N TYR A 64 -3.09 4.52 1.60
CA TYR A 64 -2.32 4.92 2.77
C TYR A 64 -1.64 6.23 2.50
N ARG A 65 -1.71 7.20 3.41
CA ARG A 65 -0.81 8.35 3.33
C ARG A 65 0.55 7.96 3.86
N ARG A 66 1.60 8.41 3.20
CA ARG A 66 2.97 8.11 3.63
C ARG A 66 3.24 8.58 5.08
N ALA A 67 2.85 9.80 5.41
CA ALA A 67 2.99 10.36 6.76
C ALA A 67 2.23 9.55 7.84
N ASP A 68 1.07 8.97 7.50
CA ASP A 68 0.30 8.13 8.41
C ASP A 68 1.02 6.78 8.65
N LEU A 69 1.70 6.24 7.63
CA LEU A 69 2.57 5.06 7.77
C LEU A 69 3.79 5.36 8.62
N ASP A 70 4.44 6.51 8.40
CA ASP A 70 5.61 6.94 9.18
C ASP A 70 5.26 7.09 10.67
N THR A 71 4.12 7.72 10.96
CA THR A 71 3.61 7.86 12.33
C THR A 71 3.35 6.50 12.97
N TRP A 72 2.78 5.56 12.21
CA TRP A 72 2.55 4.21 12.70
C TRP A 72 3.86 3.47 12.97
N LEU A 73 4.85 3.53 12.07
CA LEU A 73 6.17 2.93 12.28
C LEU A 73 6.90 3.55 13.49
N ALA A 74 6.78 4.87 13.66
CA ALA A 74 7.35 5.57 14.80
C ALA A 74 6.81 5.07 16.15
N SER A 75 5.58 4.55 16.20
CA SER A 75 5.01 3.97 17.43
C SER A 75 5.68 2.68 17.91
N PHE A 76 6.50 2.05 17.08
CA PHE A 76 7.28 0.85 17.42
C PHE A 76 8.75 1.14 17.70
N LEU A 77 9.19 2.40 17.66
CA LEU A 77 10.55 2.76 18.01
C LEU A 77 10.77 2.51 19.51
N VAL A 78 11.93 1.94 19.85
CA VAL A 78 12.37 1.66 21.22
C VAL A 78 13.66 2.44 21.45
N GLU A 79 13.74 3.17 22.55
CA GLU A 79 14.92 3.96 22.99
C GLU A 79 15.76 3.17 24.01
#